data_AF-A0A820QEV4-F1
#
_entry.id   AF-A0A820QEV4-F1
#
_cell.length_a   1.000
_cell.length_b   1.000
_cell.length_c   1.000
_cell.angle_alpha   90.00
_cell.angle_beta   90.00
_cell.angle_gamma   90.00
#
_symmetry.space_group_name_H-M   'P 1'
#
loop_
_entity.id
_entity.type
_entity.pdbx_description
1 polymer ?
#
loop_
_entity_poly.entity_id
_entity_poly.type
_entity_poly.pdbx_seq_one_letter_code
_entity_poly.pdbx_strand_id
1 'polypeptide(L)'
;MTLCREDENELKPVLEDMKKENGTGETSLWTLAKLVSVMGEFDLAEQYYKRLLPEILSSNDPSLRNVYADLAVIASQKKKYSESMKWRIKSTKLKQAVPEFDSIASGETIKIFMYFIEVD
;
A
#
# COMPACT_ATOMS: atom_id res chain seq x y z
N MET A 1 -16.50 -24.85 -16.91
CA MET A 1 -15.29 -24.57 -17.71
C MET A 1 -14.23 -24.08 -16.76
N THR A 2 -13.32 -24.97 -16.37
CA THR A 2 -12.15 -24.66 -15.55
C THR A 2 -11.02 -24.38 -16.51
N LEU A 3 -10.51 -23.14 -16.52
CA LEU A 3 -9.29 -22.80 -17.24
C LEU A 3 -8.27 -22.30 -16.20
N CYS A 4 -7.83 -23.23 -15.37
CA CYS A 4 -6.50 -23.15 -14.76
C CYS A 4 -5.53 -23.53 -15.88
N ARG A 5 -4.74 -22.56 -16.37
CA ARG A 5 -3.50 -22.89 -17.06
C ARG A 5 -2.38 -22.74 -16.04
N GLU A 6 -1.81 -23.89 -15.74
CA GLU A 6 -0.73 -24.14 -14.82
C GLU A 6 0.56 -23.59 -15.40
N ASP A 7 0.75 -22.28 -15.27
CA ASP A 7 2.02 -21.65 -15.66
C ASP A 7 2.57 -20.83 -14.47
N GLU A 8 2.27 -21.22 -13.23
CA GLU A 8 2.78 -20.60 -11.98
C GLU A 8 4.31 -20.76 -11.79
N ASN A 9 5.01 -21.39 -12.74
CA ASN A 9 6.41 -21.80 -12.58
C ASN A 9 7.40 -21.18 -13.59
N GLU A 10 6.95 -20.37 -14.55
CA GLU A 10 7.86 -19.70 -15.53
C GLU A 10 8.34 -18.32 -15.09
N LEU A 11 7.80 -17.76 -13.99
CA LEU A 11 8.05 -16.38 -13.59
C LEU A 11 9.21 -16.21 -12.60
N LYS A 12 9.47 -17.24 -11.77
CA LYS A 12 10.65 -17.29 -10.89
C LYS A 12 11.97 -17.16 -11.65
N PRO A 13 12.21 -17.87 -12.77
CA PRO A 13 13.44 -17.69 -13.52
C PRO A 13 13.53 -16.29 -14.13
N VAL A 14 12.43 -15.70 -14.64
CA VAL A 14 12.44 -14.31 -15.15
C VAL A 14 12.81 -13.30 -14.06
N LEU A 15 12.29 -13.49 -12.84
CA LEU A 15 12.62 -12.62 -11.70
C LEU A 15 14.09 -12.79 -11.26
N GLU A 16 14.59 -14.02 -11.23
CA GLU A 16 15.99 -14.35 -10.92
C GLU A 16 16.94 -13.85 -12.03
N ASP A 17 16.54 -13.95 -13.29
CA ASP A 17 17.29 -13.46 -14.45
C ASP A 17 17.36 -11.94 -14.45
N MET A 18 16.23 -11.23 -14.20
CA MET A 18 16.23 -9.78 -14.03
C MET A 18 17.11 -9.32 -12.86
N LYS A 19 17.13 -10.09 -11.77
CA LYS A 19 17.99 -9.83 -10.60
C LYS A 19 19.48 -10.08 -10.90
N LYS A 20 19.78 -11.01 -11.82
CA LYS A 20 21.14 -11.44 -12.18
C LYS A 20 21.75 -10.61 -13.31
N GLU A 21 20.96 -10.15 -14.29
CA GLU A 21 21.41 -9.30 -15.39
C GLU A 21 21.62 -7.83 -14.98
N ASN A 22 20.84 -7.31 -14.03
CA ASN A 22 21.02 -5.94 -13.53
C ASN A 22 22.15 -5.85 -12.49
N GLY A 23 23.40 -5.99 -12.96
CA GLY A 23 24.60 -5.70 -12.16
C GLY A 23 24.76 -4.23 -11.75
N THR A 24 23.92 -3.31 -12.26
CA THR A 24 24.04 -1.85 -12.03
C THR A 24 22.72 -1.09 -11.92
N GLY A 25 21.55 -1.72 -12.08
CA GLY A 25 20.25 -1.07 -11.96
C GLY A 25 19.55 -1.55 -10.71
N GLU A 26 19.54 -0.75 -9.64
CA GLU A 26 18.91 -1.09 -8.36
C GLU A 26 17.45 -1.49 -8.56
N THR A 27 17.20 -2.79 -8.69
CA THR A 27 15.84 -3.32 -8.69
C THR A 27 15.39 -3.26 -7.24
N SER A 28 14.82 -2.11 -6.86
CA SER A 28 14.37 -1.90 -5.49
C SER A 28 13.34 -2.98 -5.12
N LEU A 29 13.31 -3.36 -3.84
CA LEU A 29 12.29 -4.28 -3.30
C LEU A 29 10.88 -3.80 -3.65
N TRP A 30 10.68 -2.48 -3.83
CA TRP A 30 9.44 -1.89 -4.29
C TRP A 30 9.07 -2.32 -5.71
N THR A 31 10.01 -2.21 -6.66
CA THR A 31 9.81 -2.63 -8.06
C THR A 31 9.49 -4.11 -8.15
N LEU A 32 10.20 -4.96 -7.38
CA LEU A 32 9.91 -6.40 -7.31
C LEU A 32 8.51 -6.65 -6.75
N ALA A 33 8.15 -6.02 -5.63
CA ALA A 33 6.85 -6.18 -5.00
C ALA A 33 5.70 -5.78 -5.94
N LYS A 34 5.88 -4.70 -6.69
CA LYS A 34 4.92 -4.23 -7.69
C LYS A 34 4.77 -5.24 -8.82
N LEU A 35 5.88 -5.74 -9.35
CA LEU A 35 5.91 -6.69 -10.45
C LEU A 35 5.18 -7.98 -10.08
N VAL A 36 5.53 -8.58 -8.93
CA VAL A 36 4.87 -9.82 -8.48
C VAL A 36 3.39 -9.59 -8.11
N SER A 37 3.01 -8.39 -7.65
CA SER A 37 1.60 -8.02 -7.43
C SER A 37 0.80 -8.00 -8.74
N VAL A 38 1.36 -7.45 -9.81
CA VAL A 38 0.74 -7.45 -11.15
C VAL A 38 0.59 -8.87 -11.70
N MET A 39 1.51 -9.77 -11.34
CA MET A 39 1.44 -11.19 -11.70
C MET A 39 0.39 -11.99 -10.90
N GLY A 40 -0.24 -11.39 -9.89
CA GLY A 40 -1.20 -12.07 -9.02
C GLY A 40 -0.57 -12.81 -7.83
N GLU A 41 0.75 -12.77 -7.70
CA GLU A 41 1.52 -13.36 -6.58
C GLU A 41 1.43 -12.47 -5.33
N PHE A 42 0.21 -12.34 -4.80
CA PHE A 42 -0.12 -11.40 -3.75
C PHE A 42 0.54 -11.71 -2.40
N ASP A 43 0.78 -12.98 -2.09
CA ASP A 43 1.50 -13.38 -0.87
C ASP A 43 2.98 -13.00 -0.94
N LEU A 44 3.61 -13.17 -2.10
CA LEU A 44 5.01 -12.78 -2.32
C LEU A 44 5.16 -11.26 -2.34
N ALA A 45 4.24 -10.55 -3.00
CA ALA A 45 4.18 -9.10 -3.02
C ALA A 45 4.10 -8.53 -1.59
N GLU A 46 3.19 -9.07 -0.77
CA GLU A 46 3.01 -8.64 0.62
C GLU A 46 4.29 -8.84 1.45
N GLN A 47 5.03 -9.94 1.24
CA GLN A 47 6.30 -10.18 1.92
C GLN A 47 7.36 -9.13 1.56
N TYR A 48 7.51 -8.80 0.28
CA TYR A 48 8.47 -7.77 -0.14
C TYR A 48 8.11 -6.39 0.39
N TYR A 49 6.84 -5.98 0.33
CA TYR A 49 6.39 -4.71 0.90
C TYR A 49 6.59 -4.65 2.42
N LYS A 50 6.35 -5.74 3.15
CA LYS A 50 6.58 -5.79 4.61
C LYS A 50 8.06 -5.69 4.97
N ARG A 51 8.94 -6.27 4.17
CA ARG A 51 10.40 -6.15 4.35
C ARG A 51 10.90 -4.73 4.09
N LEU A 52 10.32 -4.06 3.09
CA LEU A 52 10.66 -2.70 2.71
C LEU A 52 10.11 -1.64 3.69
N LEU A 53 8.99 -1.94 4.37
CA LEU A 53 8.28 -0.99 5.22
C LEU A 53 9.15 -0.29 6.30
N PRO A 54 10.01 -1.00 7.07
CA PRO A 54 10.84 -0.38 8.09
C PRO A 54 11.85 0.61 7.51
N GLU A 55 12.46 0.29 6.36
CA GLU A 55 13.45 1.14 5.70
C GLU A 55 12.84 2.47 5.26
N ILE A 56 11.65 2.43 4.65
CA ILE A 56 10.91 3.62 4.20
C ILE A 56 10.36 4.42 5.38
N LEU A 57 9.93 3.75 6.46
CA LEU A 57 9.48 4.41 7.69
C LEU A 57 10.62 5.20 8.35
N SER A 58 11.84 4.67 8.34
CA SER A 58 13.02 5.35 8.89
C SER A 58 13.46 6.55 8.06
N SER A 59 13.29 6.51 6.74
CA SER A 59 13.66 7.62 5.85
C SER A 59 12.57 8.70 5.71
N ASN A 60 11.36 8.45 6.22
CA ASN A 60 10.18 9.29 6.02
C ASN A 60 9.93 9.61 4.53
N ASP A 61 10.22 8.65 3.66
CA ASP A 61 10.18 8.82 2.21
C ASP A 61 8.72 8.95 1.72
N PRO A 62 8.41 9.91 0.83
CA PRO A 62 7.08 10.06 0.21
C PRO A 62 6.52 8.78 -0.43
N SER A 63 7.38 7.84 -0.79
CA SER A 63 7.06 6.51 -1.33
C SER A 63 6.28 5.63 -0.34
N LEU A 64 6.32 5.92 0.97
CA LEU A 64 5.55 5.22 1.99
C LEU A 64 4.05 5.19 1.68
N ARG A 65 3.54 6.31 1.15
CA ARG A 65 2.14 6.42 0.72
C ARG A 65 1.81 5.39 -0.35
N ASN A 66 2.69 5.24 -1.34
CA ASN A 66 2.51 4.32 -2.46
C ASN A 66 2.56 2.87 -1.97
N VAL A 67 3.46 2.55 -1.04
CA VAL A 67 3.52 1.22 -0.42
C VAL A 67 2.23 0.87 0.33
N TYR A 68 1.66 1.80 1.11
CA TYR A 68 0.38 1.56 1.76
C TYR A 68 -0.78 1.41 0.77
N ALA A 69 -0.77 2.16 -0.34
CA ALA A 69 -1.77 2.02 -1.39
C ALA A 69 -1.68 0.65 -2.09
N ASP A 70 -0.46 0.20 -2.42
CA ASP A 70 -0.24 -1.11 -3.04
C ASP A 70 -0.64 -2.26 -2.08
N LEU A 71 -0.32 -2.16 -0.78
CA LEU A 71 -0.76 -3.12 0.24
C LEU A 71 -2.29 -3.17 0.38
N ALA A 72 -2.98 -2.04 0.25
CA ALA A 72 -4.44 -2.02 0.26
C ALA A 72 -5.05 -2.73 -0.94
N VAL A 73 -4.46 -2.57 -2.13
CA VAL A 73 -4.88 -3.27 -3.35
C VAL A 73 -4.67 -4.77 -3.18
N ILE A 74 -3.49 -5.19 -2.74
CA ILE A 74 -3.16 -6.61 -2.47
C ILE A 74 -4.16 -7.22 -1.48
N ALA A 75 -4.42 -6.54 -0.35
CA ALA A 75 -5.39 -7.02 0.63
C ALA A 75 -6.81 -7.14 0.04
N SER A 76 -7.21 -6.22 -0.85
CA SER A 76 -8.50 -6.28 -1.54
C SER A 76 -8.57 -7.47 -2.50
N GLN A 77 -7.50 -7.74 -3.26
CA GLN A 77 -7.41 -8.90 -4.16
C GLN A 77 -7.50 -10.22 -3.39
N LYS A 78 -6.91 -10.26 -2.20
CA LYS A 78 -7.01 -11.38 -1.25
C LYS A 78 -8.34 -11.46 -0.50
N LYS A 79 -9.33 -10.60 -0.84
CA LYS A 79 -10.64 -10.49 -0.16
C LYS A 79 -10.56 -10.16 1.34
N LYS A 80 -9.44 -9.59 1.79
CA LYS A 80 -9.21 -9.14 3.19
C LYS A 80 -9.62 -7.67 3.33
N TYR A 81 -10.92 -7.39 3.23
CA TYR A 81 -11.43 -6.01 3.13
C TYR A 81 -11.12 -5.13 4.36
N SER A 82 -11.24 -5.67 5.58
CA SER A 82 -10.90 -4.93 6.80
C SER A 82 -9.43 -4.51 6.82
N GLU A 83 -8.53 -5.37 6.33
CA GLU A 83 -7.11 -5.08 6.24
C GLU A 83 -6.81 -4.07 5.14
N SER A 84 -7.46 -4.22 3.98
CA SER A 84 -7.41 -3.23 2.89
C SER A 84 -7.79 -1.84 3.38
N MET A 85 -8.87 -1.73 4.15
CA MET A 85 -9.33 -0.46 4.71
C MET A 85 -8.31 0.17 5.66
N LYS A 86 -7.67 -0.62 6.54
CA LYS A 86 -6.59 -0.11 7.41
C LYS A 86 -5.44 0.49 6.61
N TRP A 87 -5.01 -0.19 5.53
CA TRP A 87 -3.94 0.30 4.67
C TRP A 87 -4.33 1.57 3.91
N ARG A 88 -5.57 1.65 3.41
CA ARG A 88 -6.09 2.88 2.77
C ARG A 88 -6.08 4.06 3.74
N ILE A 89 -6.55 3.87 4.97
CA ILE A 89 -6.54 4.93 6.00
C ILE A 89 -5.11 5.42 6.27
N LYS A 90 -4.13 4.51 6.39
CA LYS A 90 -2.72 4.89 6.56
C LYS A 90 -2.18 5.69 5.37
N SER A 91 -2.49 5.28 4.14
CA SER A 91 -2.07 6.00 2.93
C SER A 91 -2.68 7.41 2.87
N THR A 92 -3.97 7.56 3.20
CA THR A 92 -4.65 8.86 3.20
C THR A 92 -4.14 9.80 4.29
N LYS A 93 -3.81 9.29 5.48
CA LYS A 93 -3.22 10.13 6.55
C LYS A 93 -1.91 10.80 6.13
N LEU A 94 -1.11 10.15 5.27
CA LEU A 94 0.11 10.74 4.71
C LEU A 94 -0.20 11.81 3.65
N LYS A 95 -1.37 11.75 2.99
CA LYS A 95 -1.82 12.80 2.06
C LYS A 95 -2.20 14.09 2.80
N GLN A 96 -2.79 13.95 4.00
CA GLN A 96 -3.24 15.07 4.84
C GLN A 96 -2.14 15.67 5.71
N ALA A 97 -0.97 15.03 5.80
CA ALA A 97 0.21 15.57 6.50
C ALA A 97 1.02 16.56 5.64
N VAL A 98 0.70 16.71 4.35
CA VAL A 98 1.06 17.91 3.59
C VAL A 98 0.13 19.01 4.11
N PRO A 99 0.63 20.11 4.69
CA PRO A 99 -0.22 21.05 5.39
C PRO A 99 -1.23 21.65 4.39
N GLU A 100 -2.47 21.18 4.46
CA GLU A 100 -3.60 22.03 4.18
C GLU A 100 -3.44 23.21 5.14
N PHE A 101 -3.14 24.36 4.57
CA PHE A 101 -3.31 25.64 5.22
C PHE A 101 -4.83 25.83 5.40
N ASP A 102 -5.44 25.07 6.31
CA ASP A 102 -6.82 25.24 6.69
C ASP A 102 -6.86 26.17 7.90
N SER A 103 -6.88 27.45 7.57
CA SER A 103 -7.70 28.37 8.30
C SER A 103 -9.13 27.78 8.43
N ILE A 104 -9.68 27.88 9.64
CA ILE A 104 -11.09 27.66 9.98
C ILE A 104 -11.54 26.20 10.16
N ALA A 105 -11.11 25.59 11.26
CA ALA A 105 -12.01 24.82 12.12
C ALA A 105 -11.38 24.66 13.51
N SER A 106 -11.31 25.77 14.26
CA SER A 106 -11.21 25.69 15.72
C SER A 106 -12.34 24.78 16.22
N GLY A 107 -12.04 23.95 17.23
CA GLY A 107 -12.93 22.93 17.80
C GLY A 107 -14.21 23.44 18.49
N GLU A 108 -14.75 24.58 18.06
CA GLU A 108 -16.03 25.12 18.51
C GLU A 108 -17.21 24.64 17.65
N THR A 109 -17.01 24.38 16.35
CA THR A 109 -18.11 24.00 15.45
C THR A 109 -18.62 22.58 15.69
N ILE A 110 -17.72 21.64 16.06
CA ILE A 110 -18.11 20.26 16.39
C ILE A 110 -18.89 20.21 17.73
N LYS A 111 -18.59 21.11 18.67
CA LYS A 111 -19.35 21.24 19.93
C LYS A 111 -20.78 21.73 19.69
N ILE A 112 -20.98 22.67 18.78
CA ILE A 112 -22.32 23.20 18.46
C ILE A 112 -23.19 22.11 17.83
N PHE A 113 -22.65 21.30 16.92
CA PHE A 113 -23.41 20.23 16.27
C PHE A 113 -23.78 19.09 17.24
N MET A 114 -22.97 18.83 18.26
CA MET A 114 -23.27 17.79 19.26
C MET A 114 -24.30 18.26 20.30
N TYR A 115 -24.31 19.56 20.65
CA TYR A 115 -25.29 20.12 21.59
C TYR A 115 -26.72 20.18 21.03
N PHE A 116 -26.88 20.26 19.70
CA PHE A 116 -28.20 20.26 19.05
C PHE A 116 -28.81 18.88 18.85
N ILE A 117 -28.05 17.79 19.00
CA ILE A 117 -28.56 16.41 18.86
C ILE A 117 -29.03 15.84 20.20
N GLU A 118 -28.56 16.38 21.34
CA GLU A 118 -28.95 15.95 22.69
C GLU A 118 -30.18 16.67 23.26
N VAL A 119 -30.79 17.60 22.51
CA VAL A 119 -32.01 18.30 22.90
C VAL A 119 -33.09 18.12 21.83
N ASP A 120 -33.64 16.91 21.74
CA ASP A 120 -35.03 16.60 21.36
C ASP A 120 -35.41 15.20 21.87
#